data_AF-A5E3L6-F1
#
_entry.id   AF-A5E3L6-F1
#
_cell.length_a   1.000
_cell.length_b   1.000
_cell.length_c   1.000
_cell.angle_alpha   90.00
_cell.angle_beta   90.00
_cell.angle_gamma   90.00
#
_symmetry.space_group_name_H-M   'P 1'
#
loop_
_entity.id
_entity.type
_entity.pdbx_description
1 polymer ?
#
loop_
_entity_poly.entity_id
_entity_poly.type
_entity_poly.pdbx_seq_one_letter_code
_entity_poly.pdbx_strand_id
1 'polypeptide(L)'
;MSSMSVSNLMSSSIYNYIDHELETIEDNLENTEREIAKNLQPVYKKVLFHPSLRNWLKWAILFLIFRVQNPVQWANFLSLNKPIRQILTHYKSRIIKLLSYIKRFDSKTPNLQLFIQYFSNLSTCVFLYLASVNNDLVPKDYFAVDFLSTYYGNLNPPLKSQILVTPRFSKYSKLSHYKSSRYYKQIRAIYDHKEYIIFPILYAQLLSNYLTPTKYKLNQRYFSPFIKRNFFNPIWINFSMGVNYNRMDWFNLASTYALQNIVLLVVIAAYNFKEKILDKFYEMKHGKRSKDEEVPILKNFVVYCAHRSNSILNFIYCPNLISILLIALTARVFKMLTPLSGHYQANMLQTYYLRNKKTFFKTYTKLIGFVAGFLTLGLNSFNLIPDVGYTKPNKRKAEDGYNVSDDDYDAYDNDYYDDDDDDDDDVDDDKVDNHNRYFNKVNEERKKDATNPPLRLISKEFLSSLDLYLFQVILLSKWRIIKSFHPFFSKVKLKTYNRIETILMCFGFFKYMNLNDFINKTKMADDRERIAGDYTIKAANYVT
;
A
#
# COMPACT_ATOMS: atom_id res chain seq x y z
N MET A 1 -18.78 37.59 21.34
CA MET A 1 -18.92 38.37 20.09
C MET A 1 -17.60 38.32 19.32
N SER A 2 -17.35 37.30 18.50
CA SER A 2 -16.17 37.24 17.61
C SER A 2 -16.12 35.99 16.68
N SER A 3 -17.27 35.46 16.24
CA SER A 3 -17.32 34.36 15.24
C SER A 3 -18.04 34.76 13.93
N MET A 4 -18.57 35.98 13.85
CA MET A 4 -19.40 36.42 12.72
C MET A 4 -18.65 37.21 11.63
N SER A 5 -17.35 37.49 11.82
CA SER A 5 -16.55 38.28 10.88
C SER A 5 -15.75 37.47 9.86
N VAL A 6 -15.54 36.17 10.07
CA VAL A 6 -14.75 35.31 9.15
C VAL A 6 -15.63 34.54 8.16
N SER A 7 -16.86 34.18 8.54
CA SER A 7 -17.81 33.56 7.59
C SER A 7 -18.26 34.54 6.51
N ASN A 8 -18.46 35.82 6.86
CA ASN A 8 -18.92 36.85 5.94
C ASN A 8 -17.83 37.41 5.02
N LEU A 9 -16.54 37.16 5.33
CA LEU A 9 -15.41 37.54 4.47
C LEU A 9 -15.03 36.45 3.47
N MET A 10 -15.45 35.20 3.70
CA MET A 10 -15.13 34.03 2.85
C MET A 10 -16.28 33.61 1.91
N SER A 11 -17.46 34.24 1.97
CA SER A 11 -18.67 33.66 1.36
C SER A 11 -19.34 34.40 0.20
N SER A 12 -18.75 35.45 -0.43
CA SER A 12 -19.44 35.98 -1.64
C SER A 12 -18.64 36.80 -2.64
N SER A 13 -17.42 37.28 -2.39
CA SER A 13 -16.74 38.13 -3.37
C SER A 13 -15.70 37.38 -4.19
N ILE A 14 -14.76 36.67 -3.55
CA ILE A 14 -13.69 35.95 -4.25
C ILE A 14 -14.22 34.67 -4.90
N TYR A 15 -15.10 33.94 -4.22
CA TYR A 15 -15.68 32.71 -4.77
C TYR A 15 -16.62 33.02 -5.94
N ASN A 16 -17.46 34.05 -5.82
CA ASN A 16 -18.31 34.49 -6.95
C ASN A 16 -17.48 35.14 -8.06
N TYR A 17 -16.35 35.79 -7.76
CA TYR A 17 -15.45 36.31 -8.79
C TYR A 17 -14.74 35.18 -9.54
N ILE A 18 -14.29 34.14 -8.84
CA ILE A 18 -13.68 32.95 -9.45
C ILE A 18 -14.71 32.13 -10.22
N ASP A 19 -15.92 31.94 -9.70
CA ASP A 19 -17.00 31.25 -10.40
C ASP A 19 -17.47 32.07 -11.61
N HIS A 20 -17.58 33.39 -11.52
CA HIS A 20 -17.92 34.26 -12.65
C HIS A 20 -16.80 34.33 -13.70
N GLU A 21 -15.52 34.35 -13.30
CA GLU A 21 -14.39 34.23 -14.23
C GLU A 21 -14.35 32.84 -14.88
N LEU A 22 -14.65 31.77 -14.13
CA LEU A 22 -14.73 30.42 -14.68
C LEU A 22 -15.92 30.27 -15.64
N GLU A 23 -17.09 30.82 -15.32
CA GLU A 23 -18.27 30.85 -16.20
C GLU A 23 -18.00 31.67 -17.46
N THR A 24 -17.39 32.86 -17.34
CA THR A 24 -17.03 33.67 -18.53
C THR A 24 -15.94 33.03 -19.37
N ILE A 25 -15.00 32.29 -18.78
CA ILE A 25 -14.02 31.48 -19.53
C ILE A 25 -14.72 30.28 -20.19
N GLU A 26 -15.66 29.61 -19.51
CA GLU A 26 -16.45 28.51 -20.07
C GLU A 26 -17.35 28.99 -21.22
N ASP A 27 -18.04 30.12 -21.10
CA ASP A 27 -18.89 30.71 -22.14
C ASP A 27 -18.09 31.18 -23.36
N ASN A 28 -16.91 31.78 -23.13
CA ASN A 28 -16.01 32.17 -24.21
C ASN A 28 -15.41 30.94 -24.90
N LEU A 29 -15.09 29.87 -24.16
CA LEU A 29 -14.70 28.60 -24.75
C LEU A 29 -15.84 28.00 -25.57
N GLU A 30 -17.07 28.01 -25.06
CA GLU A 30 -18.23 27.42 -25.74
C GLU A 30 -18.59 28.17 -27.02
N ASN A 31 -18.47 29.50 -27.03
CA ASN A 31 -18.68 30.32 -28.22
C ASN A 31 -17.57 30.12 -29.27
N THR A 32 -16.31 30.04 -28.82
CA THR A 32 -15.17 29.75 -29.70
C THR A 32 -15.28 28.32 -30.26
N GLU A 33 -15.73 27.36 -29.45
CA GLU A 33 -16.02 25.98 -29.85
C GLU A 33 -17.16 25.90 -30.87
N ARG A 34 -18.22 26.71 -30.74
CA ARG A 34 -19.35 26.77 -31.70
C ARG A 34 -18.92 27.35 -33.06
N GLU A 35 -18.03 28.33 -33.09
CA GLU A 35 -17.48 28.88 -34.34
C GLU A 35 -16.51 27.89 -35.02
N ILE A 36 -15.62 27.27 -34.25
CA ILE A 36 -14.69 26.23 -34.74
C ILE A 36 -15.49 25.01 -35.27
N ALA A 37 -16.55 24.61 -34.58
CA ALA A 37 -17.40 23.47 -34.96
C ALA A 37 -18.21 23.65 -36.25
N LYS A 38 -18.40 24.89 -36.74
CA LYS A 38 -19.08 25.17 -38.02
C LYS A 38 -18.17 24.88 -39.23
N ASN A 39 -16.86 24.93 -39.06
CA ASN A 39 -15.88 24.80 -40.15
C ASN A 39 -15.11 23.48 -40.16
N LEU A 40 -15.29 22.59 -39.16
CA LEU A 40 -14.57 21.32 -39.10
C LEU A 40 -15.39 20.13 -39.62
N GLN A 41 -14.72 19.23 -40.35
CA GLN A 41 -15.29 17.96 -40.78
C GLN A 41 -15.83 17.16 -39.57
N PRO A 42 -16.91 16.37 -39.73
CA PRO A 42 -17.66 15.74 -38.63
C PRO A 42 -16.82 14.81 -37.73
N VAL A 43 -15.71 14.29 -38.25
CA VAL A 43 -14.76 13.45 -37.51
C VAL A 43 -14.01 14.26 -36.44
N TYR A 44 -13.55 15.47 -36.78
CA TYR A 44 -12.86 16.33 -35.84
C TYR A 44 -13.82 16.89 -34.79
N LYS A 45 -15.08 17.14 -35.16
CA LYS A 45 -16.14 17.48 -34.19
C LYS A 45 -16.29 16.39 -33.13
N LYS A 46 -16.35 15.12 -33.53
CA LYS A 46 -16.47 13.99 -32.58
C LYS A 46 -15.25 13.80 -31.66
N VAL A 47 -14.06 14.22 -32.10
CA VAL A 47 -12.82 14.14 -31.33
C VAL A 47 -12.65 15.36 -30.41
N LEU A 48 -12.90 16.58 -30.89
CA LEU A 48 -12.77 17.83 -30.14
C LEU A 48 -13.79 17.96 -29.01
N PHE A 49 -15.01 17.45 -29.20
CA PHE A 49 -16.06 17.44 -28.17
C PHE A 49 -16.04 16.18 -27.29
N HIS A 50 -14.98 15.37 -27.35
CA HIS A 50 -14.89 14.19 -26.51
C HIS A 50 -14.61 14.61 -25.05
N PRO A 51 -15.30 14.04 -24.03
CA PRO A 51 -15.12 14.42 -22.61
C PRO A 51 -13.68 14.27 -22.10
N SER A 52 -12.84 13.52 -22.82
CA SER A 52 -11.40 13.43 -22.54
C SER A 52 -10.63 14.74 -22.74
N LEU A 53 -11.06 15.63 -23.65
CA LEU A 53 -10.40 16.93 -23.83
C LEU A 53 -10.73 17.90 -22.71
N ARG A 54 -11.98 17.89 -22.21
CA ARG A 54 -12.35 18.60 -20.98
C ARG A 54 -11.54 18.08 -19.79
N ASN A 55 -11.35 16.76 -19.68
CA ASN A 55 -10.48 16.17 -18.66
C ASN A 55 -8.99 16.54 -18.88
N TRP A 56 -8.52 16.60 -20.13
CA TRP A 56 -7.17 17.05 -20.44
C TRP A 56 -6.94 18.47 -19.94
N LEU A 57 -7.88 19.39 -20.22
CA LEU A 57 -7.81 20.79 -19.78
C LEU A 57 -7.78 20.87 -18.25
N LYS A 58 -8.67 20.13 -17.56
CA LYS A 58 -8.69 20.03 -16.10
C LYS A 58 -7.35 19.58 -15.54
N TRP A 59 -6.77 18.51 -16.09
CA TRP A 59 -5.47 18.00 -15.63
C TRP A 59 -4.32 18.96 -15.94
N ALA A 60 -4.33 19.60 -17.11
CA ALA A 60 -3.32 20.58 -17.49
C ALA A 60 -3.32 21.79 -16.54
N ILE A 61 -4.50 22.35 -16.25
CA ILE A 61 -4.66 23.46 -15.29
C ILE A 61 -4.23 23.02 -13.90
N LEU A 62 -4.68 21.86 -13.43
CA LEU A 62 -4.35 21.33 -12.12
C LEU A 62 -2.83 21.13 -11.96
N PHE A 63 -2.16 20.54 -12.95
CA PHE A 63 -0.71 20.36 -12.91
C PHE A 63 0.08 21.67 -13.02
N LEU A 64 -0.46 22.67 -13.71
CA LEU A 64 0.12 24.03 -13.72
C LEU A 64 0.02 24.69 -12.34
N ILE A 65 -1.15 24.58 -11.68
CA ILE A 65 -1.36 25.09 -10.31
C ILE A 65 -0.40 24.41 -9.33
N PHE A 66 -0.26 23.09 -9.42
CA PHE A 66 0.67 22.32 -8.56
C PHE A 66 2.14 22.39 -9.01
N ARG A 67 2.46 23.17 -10.05
CA ARG A 67 3.82 23.35 -10.58
C ARG A 67 4.54 22.03 -10.87
N VAL A 68 3.82 21.05 -11.40
CA VAL A 68 4.38 19.75 -11.78
C VAL A 68 5.25 19.92 -13.03
N GLN A 69 6.42 19.27 -13.05
CA GLN A 69 7.28 19.29 -14.24
C GLN A 69 6.60 18.60 -15.44
N ASN A 70 6.66 19.22 -16.61
CA ASN A 70 6.03 18.76 -17.86
C ASN A 70 4.49 18.53 -17.74
N PRO A 71 3.70 19.54 -17.32
CA PRO A 71 2.29 19.38 -17.00
C PRO A 71 1.47 18.93 -18.22
N VAL A 72 1.82 19.43 -19.41
CA VAL A 72 1.19 19.06 -20.69
C VAL A 72 1.37 17.58 -21.01
N GLN A 73 2.57 17.02 -20.77
CA GLN A 73 2.83 15.61 -21.07
C GLN A 73 2.13 14.67 -20.08
N TRP A 74 1.99 15.09 -18.82
CA TRP A 74 1.16 14.38 -17.84
C TRP A 74 -0.33 14.42 -18.20
N ALA A 75 -0.84 15.57 -18.65
CA ALA A 75 -2.20 15.68 -19.15
C ALA A 75 -2.41 14.78 -20.39
N ASN A 76 -1.45 14.78 -21.33
CA ASN A 76 -1.49 13.88 -22.51
C ASN A 76 -1.57 12.42 -22.11
N PHE A 77 -0.75 11.99 -21.16
CA PHE A 77 -0.74 10.63 -20.64
C PHE A 77 -2.08 10.23 -20.01
N LEU A 78 -2.70 11.11 -19.21
CA LEU A 78 -3.92 10.77 -18.47
C LEU A 78 -5.19 10.74 -19.32
N SER A 79 -5.26 11.50 -20.41
CA SER A 79 -6.53 11.71 -21.12
C SER A 79 -6.55 11.33 -22.59
N LEU A 80 -5.39 11.26 -23.27
CA LEU A 80 -5.37 11.11 -24.74
C LEU A 80 -5.47 9.66 -25.23
N ASN A 81 -5.40 8.64 -24.38
CA ASN A 81 -5.47 7.25 -24.84
C ASN A 81 -6.80 6.94 -25.57
N LYS A 82 -7.94 7.28 -24.95
CA LYS A 82 -9.28 7.08 -25.55
C LYS A 82 -9.45 7.78 -26.91
N PRO A 83 -9.14 9.08 -27.06
CA PRO A 83 -9.26 9.74 -28.36
C PRO A 83 -8.26 9.18 -29.39
N ILE A 84 -7.02 8.84 -29.00
CA ILE A 84 -6.06 8.19 -29.92
C ILE A 84 -6.61 6.86 -30.43
N ARG A 85 -7.17 6.03 -29.55
CA ARG A 85 -7.80 4.78 -29.91
C ARG A 85 -8.97 4.98 -30.87
N GLN A 86 -9.83 5.97 -30.61
CA GLN A 86 -10.96 6.30 -31.48
C GLN A 86 -10.52 6.75 -32.87
N ILE A 87 -9.52 7.63 -32.95
CA ILE A 87 -8.92 8.09 -34.21
C ILE A 87 -8.36 6.90 -35.00
N LEU A 88 -7.57 6.04 -34.35
CA LEU A 88 -6.99 4.84 -34.99
C LEU A 88 -8.07 3.86 -35.47
N THR A 89 -9.16 3.69 -34.71
CA THR A 89 -10.29 2.86 -35.16
C THR A 89 -11.06 3.48 -36.32
N HIS A 90 -11.15 4.81 -36.40
CA HIS A 90 -11.80 5.49 -37.52
C HIS A 90 -11.00 5.33 -38.81
N TYR A 91 -9.67 5.45 -38.73
CA TYR A 91 -8.77 5.24 -39.88
C TYR A 91 -8.44 3.77 -40.14
N LYS A 92 -9.10 2.83 -39.47
CA LYS A 92 -8.87 1.38 -39.60
C LYS A 92 -8.87 0.91 -41.06
N SER A 93 -9.81 1.37 -41.88
CA SER A 93 -9.90 1.01 -43.31
C SER A 93 -8.70 1.49 -44.14
N ARG A 94 -8.16 2.68 -43.84
CA ARG A 94 -6.95 3.21 -44.49
C ARG A 94 -5.70 2.50 -44.00
N ILE A 95 -5.61 2.22 -42.71
CA ILE A 95 -4.51 1.46 -42.09
C ILE A 95 -4.45 0.04 -42.65
N ILE A 96 -5.59 -0.62 -42.87
CA ILE A 96 -5.66 -1.94 -43.53
C ILE A 96 -5.06 -1.87 -44.93
N LYS A 97 -5.44 -0.88 -45.74
CA LYS A 97 -4.89 -0.71 -47.11
C LYS A 97 -3.37 -0.50 -47.11
N LEU A 98 -2.87 0.24 -46.13
CA LEU A 98 -1.44 0.54 -45.99
C LEU A 98 -0.65 -0.70 -45.49
N LEU A 99 -1.22 -1.47 -44.56
CA LEU A 99 -0.62 -2.71 -44.05
C LEU A 99 -0.73 -3.89 -45.04
N SER A 100 -1.78 -3.94 -45.86
CA SER A 100 -1.92 -4.94 -46.92
C SER A 100 -0.86 -4.76 -48.01
N TYR A 101 -0.45 -3.50 -48.26
CA TYR A 101 0.68 -3.19 -49.16
C TYR A 101 2.01 -3.73 -48.63
N ILE A 102 2.16 -3.82 -47.29
CA ILE A 102 3.35 -4.37 -46.60
C ILE A 102 3.28 -5.91 -46.47
N LYS A 103 2.30 -6.56 -47.13
CA LYS A 103 2.28 -8.02 -47.40
C LYS A 103 2.20 -8.94 -46.17
N ARG A 104 1.58 -8.53 -45.05
CA ARG A 104 1.47 -9.40 -43.85
C ARG A 104 0.17 -9.35 -43.02
N PHE A 105 -0.86 -8.62 -43.43
CA PHE A 105 -2.11 -8.56 -42.66
C PHE A 105 -3.33 -8.83 -43.53
N ASP A 106 -3.98 -9.97 -43.27
CA ASP A 106 -5.25 -10.33 -43.88
C ASP A 106 -6.42 -9.62 -43.17
N SER A 107 -7.36 -9.11 -43.97
CA SER A 107 -8.45 -8.19 -43.58
C SER A 107 -9.45 -8.75 -42.57
N LYS A 108 -9.49 -10.09 -42.41
CA LYS A 108 -10.38 -10.81 -41.50
C LYS A 108 -9.78 -11.12 -40.12
N THR A 109 -8.55 -10.68 -39.82
CA THR A 109 -7.86 -11.12 -38.60
C THR A 109 -8.25 -10.34 -37.32
N PRO A 110 -8.49 -11.03 -36.18
CA PRO A 110 -8.67 -10.42 -34.85
C PRO A 110 -7.43 -9.64 -34.36
N ASN A 111 -6.31 -9.77 -35.08
CA ASN A 111 -5.01 -9.16 -34.77
C ASN A 111 -4.96 -7.65 -35.01
N LEU A 112 -5.81 -7.08 -35.86
CA LEU A 112 -5.76 -5.64 -36.15
C LEU A 112 -6.34 -4.79 -35.01
N GLN A 113 -7.41 -5.24 -34.38
CA GLN A 113 -7.96 -4.53 -33.22
C GLN A 113 -6.99 -4.58 -32.04
N LEU A 114 -6.28 -5.70 -31.88
CA LEU A 114 -5.18 -5.84 -30.93
C LEU A 114 -4.03 -4.89 -31.30
N PHE A 115 -3.65 -4.79 -32.57
CA PHE A 115 -2.61 -3.86 -33.02
C PHE A 115 -2.96 -2.40 -32.70
N ILE A 116 -4.19 -1.95 -32.98
CA ILE A 116 -4.64 -0.59 -32.67
C ILE A 116 -4.58 -0.33 -31.16
N GLN A 117 -4.98 -1.31 -30.36
CA GLN A 117 -4.94 -1.24 -28.90
C GLN A 117 -3.49 -1.16 -28.38
N TYR A 118 -2.61 -2.03 -28.86
CA TYR A 118 -1.18 -1.98 -28.56
C TYR A 118 -0.56 -0.65 -28.96
N PHE A 119 -0.90 -0.12 -30.14
CA PHE A 119 -0.36 1.15 -30.61
C PHE A 119 -0.85 2.33 -29.74
N SER A 120 -2.13 2.37 -29.39
CA SER A 120 -2.68 3.40 -28.49
C SER A 120 -2.04 3.38 -27.11
N ASN A 121 -1.88 2.17 -26.53
CA ASN A 121 -1.21 1.98 -25.25
C ASN A 121 0.28 2.37 -25.33
N LEU A 122 0.94 2.04 -26.44
CA LEU A 122 2.33 2.44 -26.70
C LEU A 122 2.47 3.96 -26.80
N SER A 123 1.60 4.65 -27.56
CA SER A 123 1.59 6.11 -27.66
C SER A 123 1.39 6.76 -26.28
N THR A 124 0.49 6.20 -25.47
CA THR A 124 0.28 6.66 -24.09
C THR A 124 1.55 6.50 -23.24
N CYS A 125 2.25 5.37 -23.37
CA CYS A 125 3.53 5.15 -22.68
C CYS A 125 4.66 6.07 -23.20
N VAL A 126 4.61 6.53 -24.45
CA VAL A 126 5.54 7.55 -24.95
C VAL A 126 5.30 8.89 -24.25
N PHE A 127 4.05 9.30 -24.02
CA PHE A 127 3.77 10.49 -23.21
C PHE A 127 4.25 10.32 -21.77
N LEU A 128 4.07 9.14 -21.16
CA LEU A 128 4.61 8.84 -19.84
C LEU A 128 6.15 8.98 -19.81
N TYR A 129 6.83 8.46 -20.82
CA TYR A 129 8.28 8.57 -20.95
C TYR A 129 8.72 10.04 -21.04
N LEU A 130 8.08 10.84 -21.91
CA LEU A 130 8.38 12.26 -22.07
C LEU A 130 8.11 13.06 -20.79
N ALA A 131 7.04 12.74 -20.07
CA ALA A 131 6.69 13.39 -18.82
C ALA A 131 7.72 13.10 -17.71
N SER A 132 8.25 11.87 -17.66
CA SER A 132 9.03 11.37 -16.52
C SER A 132 10.54 11.33 -16.73
N VAL A 133 11.06 11.25 -17.96
CA VAL A 133 12.48 10.98 -18.22
C VAL A 133 13.45 11.96 -17.54
N ASN A 134 13.12 13.26 -17.56
CA ASN A 134 13.93 14.32 -16.97
C ASN A 134 13.48 14.70 -15.55
N ASN A 135 12.45 14.06 -15.01
CA ASN A 135 11.95 14.33 -13.68
C ASN A 135 12.63 13.40 -12.66
N ASP A 136 13.49 13.95 -11.82
CA ASP A 136 14.21 13.20 -10.78
C ASP A 136 13.37 13.00 -9.50
N LEU A 137 12.22 13.69 -9.38
CA LEU A 137 11.29 13.51 -8.25
C LEU A 137 10.50 12.20 -8.37
N VAL A 138 10.35 11.67 -9.59
CA VAL A 138 9.63 10.41 -9.84
C VAL A 138 10.56 9.23 -9.53
N PRO A 139 10.22 8.37 -8.54
CA PRO A 139 11.00 7.18 -8.22
C PRO A 139 10.77 6.08 -9.27
N LYS A 140 11.37 6.24 -10.46
CA LYS A 140 11.23 5.35 -11.62
C LYS A 140 11.57 3.89 -11.31
N ASP A 141 12.62 3.69 -10.51
CA ASP A 141 13.07 2.38 -10.06
C ASP A 141 12.05 1.68 -9.16
N TYR A 142 11.38 2.43 -8.28
CA TYR A 142 10.29 1.93 -7.46
C TYR A 142 9.11 1.48 -8.32
N PHE A 143 8.63 2.33 -9.23
CA PHE A 143 7.52 1.96 -10.11
C PHE A 143 7.85 0.77 -11.01
N ALA A 144 9.08 0.69 -11.52
CA ALA A 144 9.50 -0.46 -12.33
C ALA A 144 9.45 -1.76 -11.51
N VAL A 145 9.95 -1.77 -10.27
CA VAL A 145 9.87 -2.95 -9.38
C VAL A 145 8.43 -3.28 -9.02
N ASP A 146 7.62 -2.27 -8.70
CA ASP A 146 6.23 -2.45 -8.32
C ASP A 146 5.43 -3.07 -9.49
N PHE A 147 5.51 -2.48 -10.68
CA PHE A 147 4.88 -3.01 -11.88
C PHE A 147 5.36 -4.43 -12.18
N LEU A 148 6.66 -4.70 -12.17
CA LEU A 148 7.15 -6.06 -12.42
C LEU A 148 6.66 -7.05 -11.36
N SER A 149 6.70 -6.68 -10.08
CA SER A 149 6.27 -7.56 -8.99
C SER A 149 4.79 -7.90 -9.04
N THR A 150 3.94 -6.91 -9.31
CA THR A 150 2.49 -7.10 -9.38
C THR A 150 2.09 -7.82 -10.69
N TYR A 151 2.87 -7.66 -11.77
CA TYR A 151 2.59 -8.30 -13.06
C TYR A 151 2.94 -9.79 -13.01
N TYR A 152 4.12 -10.12 -12.48
CA TYR A 152 4.55 -11.51 -12.32
C TYR A 152 3.89 -12.22 -11.13
N GLY A 153 3.50 -11.49 -10.09
CA GLY A 153 2.93 -12.05 -8.86
C GLY A 153 1.41 -12.21 -8.89
N ASN A 154 0.69 -11.11 -9.11
CA ASN A 154 -0.76 -11.07 -8.90
C ASN A 154 -1.57 -11.24 -10.18
N LEU A 155 -1.05 -10.79 -11.32
CA LEU A 155 -1.85 -10.58 -12.53
C LEU A 155 -1.49 -11.48 -13.70
N ASN A 156 -0.42 -12.26 -13.61
CA ASN A 156 -0.25 -13.37 -14.53
C ASN A 156 -0.96 -14.59 -13.94
N PRO A 157 -2.18 -14.93 -14.38
CA PRO A 157 -2.69 -16.28 -14.16
C PRO A 157 -1.67 -17.28 -14.75
N PRO A 158 -1.54 -18.49 -14.21
CA PRO A 158 -0.87 -19.58 -14.92
C PRO A 158 -1.69 -19.97 -16.17
N LEU A 159 -1.78 -19.07 -17.15
CA LEU A 159 -2.55 -19.24 -18.38
C LEU A 159 -1.60 -19.70 -19.48
N LYS A 160 -1.56 -21.03 -19.66
CA LYS A 160 -1.07 -21.82 -20.82
C LYS A 160 0.36 -21.60 -21.33
N SER A 161 1.04 -20.49 -21.06
CA SER A 161 2.48 -20.37 -21.21
C SER A 161 3.06 -20.33 -19.81
N GLN A 162 3.65 -21.45 -19.42
CA GLN A 162 4.52 -21.56 -18.27
C GLN A 162 5.47 -20.36 -18.26
N ILE A 163 5.26 -19.40 -17.36
CA ILE A 163 6.42 -18.70 -16.82
C ILE A 163 7.14 -19.79 -16.04
N LEU A 164 8.08 -20.44 -16.71
CA LEU A 164 9.09 -21.24 -16.06
C LEU A 164 9.94 -20.28 -15.21
N VAL A 165 9.44 -19.91 -14.03
CA VAL A 165 10.29 -20.07 -12.86
C VAL A 165 10.58 -21.56 -12.89
N THR A 166 11.79 -21.92 -13.30
CA THR A 166 12.21 -23.28 -13.67
C THR A 166 11.44 -24.31 -12.83
N PRO A 167 10.68 -25.25 -13.43
CA PRO A 167 9.75 -26.15 -12.73
C PRO A 167 10.43 -27.02 -11.67
N ARG A 168 11.77 -27.06 -11.67
CA ARG A 168 12.58 -27.63 -10.61
C ARG A 168 12.46 -26.89 -9.29
N PHE A 169 12.36 -25.55 -9.26
CA PHE A 169 12.34 -24.76 -8.02
C PHE A 169 10.93 -24.36 -7.55
N SER A 170 9.96 -24.25 -8.47
CA SER A 170 8.59 -23.87 -8.11
C SER A 170 7.79 -24.97 -7.42
N LYS A 171 8.24 -26.24 -7.48
CA LYS A 171 7.68 -27.32 -6.67
C LYS A 171 8.05 -27.14 -5.20
N TYR A 172 9.31 -26.80 -4.91
CA TYR A 172 9.79 -26.59 -3.54
C TYR A 172 9.26 -25.29 -2.89
N SER A 173 8.76 -24.33 -3.67
CA SER A 173 8.18 -23.11 -3.10
C SER A 173 6.70 -23.25 -2.69
N LYS A 174 6.03 -24.34 -3.11
CA LYS A 174 4.60 -24.56 -2.81
C LYS A 174 4.45 -25.33 -1.51
N LEU A 175 3.63 -24.80 -0.60
CA LEU A 175 3.29 -25.46 0.67
C LEU A 175 2.71 -26.88 0.45
N SER A 176 2.03 -27.10 -0.67
CA SER A 176 1.47 -28.40 -1.06
C SER A 176 2.50 -29.50 -1.24
N HIS A 177 3.76 -29.15 -1.54
CA HIS A 177 4.83 -30.12 -1.74
C HIS A 177 5.27 -30.79 -0.42
N TYR A 178 5.11 -30.09 0.70
CA TYR A 178 5.52 -30.57 2.02
C TYR A 178 4.41 -31.32 2.76
N LYS A 179 3.23 -31.55 2.16
CA LYS A 179 2.08 -32.20 2.82
C LYS A 179 2.39 -33.56 3.44
N SER A 180 3.28 -34.34 2.82
CA SER A 180 3.69 -35.66 3.31
C SER A 180 4.87 -35.64 4.30
N SER A 181 5.41 -34.46 4.61
CA SER A 181 6.53 -34.32 5.55
C SER A 181 6.05 -34.22 6.99
N ARG A 182 6.77 -34.85 7.92
CA ARG A 182 6.59 -34.69 9.38
C ARG A 182 6.59 -33.22 9.82
N TYR A 183 7.27 -32.36 9.07
CA TYR A 183 7.40 -30.92 9.35
C TYR A 183 6.27 -30.07 8.75
N TYR A 184 5.29 -30.65 8.04
CA TYR A 184 4.22 -29.90 7.39
C TYR A 184 3.43 -29.02 8.37
N LYS A 185 3.07 -29.56 9.54
CA LYS A 185 2.29 -28.82 10.56
C LYS A 185 3.06 -27.57 11.04
N GLN A 186 4.36 -27.70 11.25
CA GLN A 186 5.24 -26.60 11.67
C GLN A 186 5.46 -25.57 10.56
N ILE A 187 5.73 -26.02 9.33
CA ILE A 187 5.91 -25.13 8.18
C ILE A 187 4.61 -24.38 7.86
N ARG A 188 3.45 -25.05 7.99
CA ARG A 188 2.14 -24.44 7.82
C ARG A 188 1.86 -23.40 8.91
N ALA A 189 2.14 -23.70 10.18
CA ALA A 189 2.02 -22.73 11.26
C ALA A 189 2.90 -21.48 11.03
N ILE A 190 4.15 -21.68 10.57
CA ILE A 190 5.06 -20.57 10.21
C ILE A 190 4.50 -19.77 9.02
N TYR A 191 3.90 -20.43 8.03
CA TYR A 191 3.33 -19.77 6.87
C TYR A 191 2.07 -18.94 7.22
N ASP A 192 1.22 -19.48 8.09
CA ASP A 192 -0.04 -18.86 8.54
C ASP A 192 0.20 -17.66 9.47
N HIS A 193 1.39 -17.58 10.08
CA HIS A 193 1.85 -16.52 10.99
C HIS A 193 3.15 -15.84 10.52
N LYS A 194 3.41 -15.85 9.21
CA LYS A 194 4.66 -15.35 8.61
C LYS A 194 4.98 -13.89 8.97
N GLU A 195 3.96 -13.08 9.26
CA GLU A 195 4.07 -11.70 9.71
C GLU A 195 4.95 -11.56 10.97
N TYR A 196 4.92 -12.52 11.89
CA TYR A 196 5.71 -12.53 13.13
C TYR A 196 7.21 -12.76 12.89
N ILE A 197 7.60 -13.16 11.67
CA ILE A 197 9.01 -13.38 11.31
C ILE A 197 9.47 -12.32 10.33
N ILE A 198 8.67 -12.05 9.29
CA ILE A 198 9.04 -11.16 8.20
C ILE A 198 9.16 -9.72 8.69
N PHE A 199 8.15 -9.19 9.37
CA PHE A 199 8.16 -7.81 9.86
C PHE A 199 9.35 -7.54 10.80
N PRO A 200 9.64 -8.37 11.83
CA PRO A 200 10.80 -8.17 12.68
C PRO A 200 12.14 -8.18 11.93
N ILE A 201 12.31 -9.04 10.91
CA ILE A 201 13.52 -9.06 10.07
C ILE A 201 13.65 -7.77 9.27
N LEU A 202 12.55 -7.28 8.68
CA LEU A 202 12.54 -6.04 7.91
C LEU A 202 12.83 -4.84 8.80
N TYR A 203 12.18 -4.75 9.95
CA TYR A 203 12.42 -3.69 10.93
C TYR A 203 13.87 -3.73 11.45
N ALA A 204 14.41 -4.90 11.79
CA ALA A 204 15.82 -5.09 12.13
C ALA A 204 16.77 -4.54 11.08
N GLN A 205 16.48 -4.80 9.81
CA GLN A 205 17.28 -4.33 8.69
C GLN A 205 17.17 -2.81 8.49
N LEU A 206 15.99 -2.21 8.68
CA LEU A 206 15.76 -0.76 8.62
C LEU A 206 16.49 -0.05 9.76
N LEU A 207 16.31 -0.52 10.99
CA LEU A 207 16.95 0.02 12.18
C LEU A 207 18.47 -0.04 12.07
N SER A 208 19.01 -1.18 11.65
CA SER A 208 20.44 -1.34 11.40
C SER A 208 20.95 -0.37 10.32
N ASN A 209 20.20 -0.17 9.24
CA ASN A 209 20.59 0.80 8.20
C ASN A 209 20.54 2.26 8.70
N TYR A 210 19.60 2.59 9.59
CA TYR A 210 19.46 3.91 10.18
C TYR A 210 20.59 4.23 11.18
N LEU A 211 20.82 3.34 12.14
CA LEU A 211 21.75 3.54 13.26
C LEU A 211 23.22 3.27 12.94
N THR A 212 23.55 2.47 11.90
CA THR A 212 24.95 2.17 11.61
C THR A 212 25.72 3.43 11.19
N PRO A 213 26.72 3.89 11.96
CA PRO A 213 27.57 5.00 11.55
C PRO A 213 28.48 4.50 10.43
N THR A 214 28.25 4.97 9.21
CA THR A 214 29.16 4.68 8.09
C THR A 214 29.97 5.94 7.78
N LYS A 215 31.31 5.83 7.86
CA LYS A 215 32.32 6.87 7.51
C LYS A 215 32.02 7.58 6.18
N TYR A 216 31.36 6.85 5.28
CA TYR A 216 30.64 7.39 4.12
C TYR A 216 29.16 7.14 4.41
N LYS A 217 28.31 8.17 4.59
CA LYS A 217 26.88 8.07 4.95
C LYS A 217 26.00 7.31 3.92
N LEU A 218 26.52 6.33 3.19
CA LEU A 218 25.88 5.63 2.06
C LEU A 218 24.57 4.95 2.45
N ASN A 219 24.57 4.18 3.55
CA ASN A 219 23.34 3.56 4.03
C ASN A 219 22.29 4.62 4.37
N GLN A 220 22.69 5.74 4.98
CA GLN A 220 21.79 6.85 5.31
C GLN A 220 21.41 7.73 4.11
N ARG A 221 22.23 7.76 3.05
CA ARG A 221 22.01 8.51 1.80
C ARG A 221 20.97 7.84 0.92
N TYR A 222 21.00 6.51 0.84
CA TYR A 222 20.05 5.72 0.04
C TYR A 222 18.91 5.11 0.87
N PHE A 223 18.90 5.34 2.18
CA PHE A 223 17.73 5.08 3.01
C PHE A 223 16.58 5.98 2.57
N SER A 224 15.35 5.46 2.56
CA SER A 224 14.17 6.24 2.15
C SER A 224 14.07 7.53 2.96
N PRO A 225 14.13 8.73 2.33
CA PRO A 225 14.01 10.00 3.04
C PRO A 225 12.67 10.12 3.78
N PHE A 226 11.61 9.54 3.22
CA PHE A 226 10.29 9.48 3.84
C PHE A 226 10.33 8.71 5.15
N ILE A 227 10.84 7.47 5.12
CA ILE A 227 10.95 6.62 6.32
C ILE A 227 11.85 7.28 7.36
N LYS A 228 12.96 7.89 6.93
CA LYS A 228 13.87 8.62 7.81
C LYS A 228 13.18 9.77 8.52
N ARG A 229 12.56 10.66 7.74
CA ARG A 229 12.01 11.93 8.23
C ARG A 229 10.74 11.73 9.05
N ASN A 230 9.90 10.77 8.67
CA ASN A 230 8.57 10.62 9.25
C ASN A 230 8.47 9.49 10.28
N PHE A 231 9.31 8.45 10.22
CA PHE A 231 9.24 7.32 11.16
C PHE A 231 10.40 7.26 12.16
N PHE A 232 11.64 7.47 11.70
CA PHE A 232 12.80 7.36 12.62
C PHE A 232 13.16 8.68 13.30
N ASN A 233 13.41 9.75 12.54
CA ASN A 233 13.87 11.03 13.08
C ASN A 233 13.00 11.61 14.20
N PRO A 234 11.64 11.59 14.11
CA PRO A 234 10.79 12.17 15.15
C PRO A 234 10.91 11.48 16.52
N ILE A 235 11.50 10.28 16.54
CA ILE A 235 11.68 9.45 17.73
C ILE A 235 13.13 9.47 18.18
N TRP A 236 14.05 9.13 17.26
CA TRP A 236 15.46 8.93 17.58
C TRP A 236 16.24 10.22 17.80
N ILE A 237 15.79 11.38 17.28
CA ILE A 237 16.42 12.68 17.57
C ILE A 237 16.21 13.09 19.04
N ASN A 238 15.10 12.65 19.64
CA ASN A 238 14.78 12.93 21.04
C ASN A 238 15.55 12.03 22.02
N PHE A 239 16.28 11.02 21.51
CA PHE A 239 17.09 10.11 22.30
C PHE A 239 18.58 10.45 22.20
N SER A 240 19.22 10.58 23.36
CA SER A 240 20.67 10.77 23.45
C SER A 240 21.29 9.73 24.36
N MET A 241 22.37 9.10 23.88
CA MET A 241 23.15 8.10 24.60
C MET A 241 24.57 8.61 24.77
N GLY A 242 24.97 8.85 26.03
CA GLY A 242 26.33 9.15 26.44
C GLY A 242 26.99 7.96 27.13
N VAL A 243 28.26 8.10 27.50
CA VAL A 243 29.03 7.02 28.15
C VAL A 243 28.43 6.59 29.50
N ASN A 244 27.81 7.52 30.23
CA ASN A 244 27.25 7.29 31.57
C ASN A 244 25.80 7.80 31.73
N TYR A 245 25.16 8.28 30.66
CA TYR A 245 23.79 8.79 30.75
C TYR A 245 23.00 8.40 29.51
N ASN A 246 21.71 8.14 29.71
CA ASN A 246 20.72 8.01 28.66
C ASN A 246 19.67 9.09 28.91
N ARG A 247 19.38 9.93 27.93
CA ARG A 247 18.37 10.99 28.05
C ARG A 247 17.33 10.85 26.94
N MET A 248 16.06 10.97 27.31
CA MET A 248 14.94 11.06 26.40
C MET A 248 14.22 12.39 26.61
N ASP A 249 14.00 13.15 25.54
CA ASP A 249 13.16 14.33 25.56
C ASP A 249 11.68 13.93 25.36
N TRP A 250 11.04 13.56 26.47
CA TRP A 250 9.65 13.10 26.47
C TRP A 250 8.66 14.15 26.01
N PHE A 251 8.92 15.43 26.28
CA PHE A 251 8.01 16.51 25.90
C PHE A 251 7.99 16.69 24.38
N ASN A 252 9.17 16.78 23.75
CA ASN A 252 9.26 16.87 22.31
C ASN A 252 8.73 15.60 21.63
N LEU A 253 8.99 14.42 22.20
CA LEU A 253 8.44 13.16 21.68
C LEU A 253 6.90 13.12 21.76
N ALA A 254 6.31 13.57 22.87
CA ALA A 254 4.86 13.60 23.02
C ALA A 254 4.22 14.61 22.04
N SER A 255 4.86 15.76 21.85
CA SER A 255 4.43 16.77 20.87
C SER A 255 4.49 16.25 19.43
N THR A 256 5.59 15.58 19.04
CA THR A 256 5.71 15.00 17.70
C THR A 256 4.72 13.85 17.49
N TYR A 257 4.50 13.02 18.51
CA TYR A 257 3.48 11.97 18.49
C TYR A 257 2.09 12.56 18.27
N ALA A 258 1.68 13.58 19.05
CA ALA A 258 0.39 14.23 18.90
C ALA A 258 0.18 14.82 17.51
N LEU A 259 1.19 15.54 16.98
CA LEU A 259 1.12 16.14 15.64
C LEU A 259 0.96 15.07 14.57
N GLN A 260 1.75 13.99 14.61
CA GLN A 260 1.66 12.90 13.66
C GLN A 260 0.32 12.17 13.74
N ASN A 261 -0.24 12.03 14.95
CA ASN A 261 -1.55 11.42 15.14
C ASN A 261 -2.65 12.26 14.47
N ILE A 262 -2.61 13.59 14.64
CA ILE A 262 -3.56 14.51 13.99
C ILE A 262 -3.45 14.41 12.47
N VAL A 263 -2.23 14.40 11.92
CA VAL A 263 -2.02 14.27 10.46
C VAL A 263 -2.57 12.93 9.95
N LEU A 264 -2.30 11.83 10.64
CA LEU A 264 -2.83 10.51 10.28
C LEU A 264 -4.35 10.46 10.40
N LEU A 265 -4.94 11.09 11.42
CA LEU A 265 -6.38 11.18 11.60
C LEU A 265 -7.02 11.89 10.40
N VAL A 266 -6.48 13.02 9.95
CA VAL A 266 -6.99 13.75 8.78
C VAL A 266 -6.88 12.90 7.50
N VAL A 267 -5.77 12.20 7.30
CA VAL A 267 -5.59 11.31 6.13
C VAL A 267 -6.58 10.15 6.15
N ILE A 268 -6.75 9.49 7.29
CA ILE A 268 -7.70 8.39 7.45
C ILE A 268 -9.13 8.88 7.30
N ALA A 269 -9.44 10.07 7.82
CA ALA A 269 -10.74 10.71 7.64
C ALA A 269 -11.01 10.97 6.15
N ALA A 270 -10.09 11.60 5.43
CA ALA A 270 -10.24 11.88 4.00
C ALA A 270 -10.43 10.58 3.18
N TYR A 271 -9.63 9.54 3.48
CA TYR A 271 -9.71 8.26 2.78
C TYR A 271 -11.05 7.54 3.01
N ASN A 272 -11.55 7.54 4.25
CA ASN A 272 -12.79 6.84 4.61
C ASN A 272 -14.04 7.73 4.50
N PHE A 273 -13.89 9.00 4.12
CA PHE A 273 -14.99 9.97 4.09
C PHE A 273 -16.13 9.50 3.19
N LYS A 274 -15.82 9.04 1.98
CA LYS A 274 -16.83 8.58 1.03
C LYS A 274 -17.65 7.41 1.61
N GLU A 275 -16.96 6.34 1.99
CA GLU A 275 -17.59 5.08 2.40
C GLU A 275 -18.35 5.22 3.74
N LYS A 276 -17.78 5.96 4.70
CA LYS A 276 -18.33 6.00 6.07
C LYS A 276 -19.23 7.18 6.36
N ILE A 277 -19.10 8.27 5.59
CA ILE A 277 -19.94 9.47 5.71
C ILE A 277 -20.83 9.58 4.47
N LEU A 278 -20.27 9.85 3.29
CA LEU A 278 -21.06 10.23 2.11
C LEU A 278 -22.12 9.19 1.74
N ASP A 279 -21.73 7.92 1.70
CA ASP A 279 -22.63 6.83 1.33
C ASP A 279 -23.74 6.63 2.39
N LYS A 280 -23.42 6.79 3.68
CA LYS A 280 -24.42 6.69 4.77
C LYS A 280 -25.38 7.88 4.81
N PHE A 281 -24.89 9.10 4.58
CA PHE A 281 -25.74 10.28 4.46
C PHE A 281 -26.63 10.20 3.21
N TYR A 282 -26.14 9.58 2.13
CA TYR A 282 -26.94 9.30 0.94
C TYR A 282 -28.05 8.28 1.23
N GLU A 283 -27.76 7.21 1.97
CA GLU A 283 -28.75 6.22 2.42
C GLU A 283 -29.85 6.83 3.31
N MET A 284 -29.48 7.75 4.21
CA MET A 284 -30.42 8.52 5.04
C MET A 284 -31.31 9.45 4.19
N LYS A 285 -30.73 10.19 3.24
CA LYS A 285 -31.46 11.10 2.35
C LYS A 285 -32.49 10.36 1.49
N HIS A 286 -32.22 9.10 1.13
CA HIS A 286 -33.12 8.25 0.36
C HIS A 286 -34.03 7.35 1.22
N GLY A 287 -34.20 7.66 2.52
CA GLY A 287 -35.24 7.08 3.37
C GLY A 287 -34.99 5.64 3.82
N LYS A 288 -33.76 5.11 3.70
CA LYS A 288 -33.41 3.75 4.20
C LYS A 288 -33.07 3.73 5.69
N ARG A 289 -32.99 4.89 6.35
CA ARG A 289 -32.57 5.10 7.75
C ARG A 289 -33.31 6.28 8.37
N SER A 290 -33.53 6.25 9.70
CA SER A 290 -34.20 7.34 10.42
C SER A 290 -33.32 8.60 10.47
N LYS A 291 -33.94 9.78 10.56
CA LYS A 291 -33.24 11.09 10.58
C LYS A 291 -32.52 11.37 11.90
N ASP A 292 -32.80 10.63 12.96
CA ASP A 292 -32.23 10.85 14.31
C ASP A 292 -30.80 10.28 14.47
N GLU A 293 -30.19 9.78 13.38
CA GLU A 293 -28.91 9.06 13.38
C GLU A 293 -27.68 9.89 12.93
N GLU A 294 -27.81 11.18 12.58
CA GLU A 294 -26.68 11.94 11.98
C GLU A 294 -25.49 12.15 12.93
N VAL A 295 -25.78 12.62 14.15
CA VAL A 295 -24.78 12.89 15.21
C VAL A 295 -24.02 11.63 15.64
N PRO A 296 -24.68 10.48 15.91
CA PRO A 296 -23.95 9.25 16.25
C PRO A 296 -23.13 8.70 15.09
N ILE A 297 -23.53 8.90 13.83
CA ILE A 297 -22.71 8.52 12.66
C ILE A 297 -21.42 9.33 12.62
N LEU A 298 -21.50 10.66 12.78
CA LEU A 298 -20.33 11.53 12.77
C LEU A 298 -19.41 11.25 13.97
N LYS A 299 -19.97 11.06 15.16
CA LYS A 299 -19.22 10.70 16.37
C LYS A 299 -18.48 9.37 16.18
N ASN A 300 -19.17 8.33 15.70
CA ASN A 300 -18.55 7.04 15.42
C ASN A 300 -17.46 7.13 14.35
N PHE A 301 -17.61 8.00 13.35
CA PHE A 301 -16.59 8.21 12.33
C PHE A 301 -15.33 8.86 12.91
N VAL A 302 -15.47 9.92 13.71
CA VAL A 302 -14.33 10.59 14.35
C VAL A 302 -13.61 9.64 15.29
N VAL A 303 -14.34 8.90 16.11
CA VAL A 303 -13.79 7.89 17.03
C VAL A 303 -13.09 6.77 16.24
N TYR A 304 -13.68 6.33 15.13
CA TYR A 304 -13.06 5.36 14.22
C TYR A 304 -11.70 5.86 13.71
N CYS A 305 -11.67 7.08 13.17
CA CYS A 305 -10.44 7.68 12.64
C CYS A 305 -9.37 7.85 13.73
N ALA A 306 -9.77 8.28 14.93
CA ALA A 306 -8.86 8.49 16.06
C ALA A 306 -8.23 7.18 16.58
N HIS A 307 -9.03 6.11 16.73
CA HIS A 307 -8.48 4.81 17.11
C HIS A 307 -7.57 4.23 16.04
N ARG A 308 -7.96 4.37 14.76
CA ARG A 308 -7.16 3.84 13.65
C ARG A 308 -5.84 4.61 13.48
N SER A 309 -5.85 5.93 13.61
CA SER A 309 -4.63 6.74 13.56
C SER A 309 -3.70 6.41 14.73
N ASN A 310 -4.25 6.27 15.94
CA ASN A 310 -3.50 5.92 17.15
C ASN A 310 -2.86 4.52 17.02
N SER A 311 -3.60 3.52 16.54
CA SER A 311 -3.07 2.17 16.32
C SER A 311 -1.87 2.16 15.35
N ILE A 312 -2.00 2.82 14.19
CA ILE A 312 -0.91 2.93 13.21
C ILE A 312 0.30 3.66 13.82
N LEU A 313 0.06 4.72 14.58
CA LEU A 313 1.13 5.48 15.20
C LEU A 313 1.85 4.69 16.30
N ASN A 314 1.12 3.94 17.13
CA ASN A 314 1.71 3.04 18.12
C ASN A 314 2.55 1.97 17.44
N PHE A 315 2.10 1.42 16.32
CA PHE A 315 2.87 0.45 15.56
C PHE A 315 4.19 1.00 15.00
N ILE A 316 4.26 2.31 14.76
CA ILE A 316 5.50 2.99 14.39
C ILE A 316 6.37 3.26 15.63
N TYR A 317 5.77 3.72 16.74
CA TYR A 317 6.53 4.17 17.90
C TYR A 317 7.01 3.02 18.80
N CYS A 318 6.17 2.02 19.06
CA CYS A 318 6.49 0.87 19.91
C CYS A 318 7.82 0.18 19.54
N PRO A 319 8.08 -0.25 18.29
CA PRO A 319 9.30 -0.98 17.98
C PRO A 319 10.53 -0.09 18.15
N ASN A 320 10.41 1.23 17.92
CA ASN A 320 11.49 2.18 18.13
C ASN A 320 11.75 2.44 19.62
N LEU A 321 10.71 2.61 20.44
CA LEU A 321 10.85 2.81 21.88
C LEU A 321 11.37 1.56 22.58
N ILE A 322 10.90 0.36 22.19
CA ILE A 322 11.46 -0.91 22.68
C ILE A 322 12.92 -1.04 22.25
N SER A 323 13.26 -0.67 21.02
CA SER A 323 14.66 -0.66 20.57
C SER A 323 15.52 0.28 21.40
N ILE A 324 15.05 1.51 21.66
CA ILE A 324 15.75 2.48 22.53
C ILE A 324 15.96 1.89 23.93
N LEU A 325 14.92 1.30 24.53
CA LEU A 325 15.00 0.66 25.84
C LEU A 325 16.02 -0.47 25.84
N LEU A 326 15.98 -1.37 24.86
CA LEU A 326 16.92 -2.48 24.74
C LEU A 326 18.36 -2.00 24.55
N ILE A 327 18.59 -0.96 23.73
CA ILE A 327 19.93 -0.37 23.57
C ILE A 327 20.37 0.26 24.90
N ALA A 328 19.51 1.01 25.57
CA ALA A 328 19.81 1.64 26.85
C ALA A 328 20.20 0.61 27.93
N LEU A 329 19.50 -0.52 28.00
CA LEU A 329 19.79 -1.62 28.92
C LEU A 329 21.07 -2.38 28.57
N THR A 330 21.32 -2.60 27.28
CA THR A 330 22.47 -3.40 26.80
C THR A 330 23.72 -2.56 26.49
N ALA A 331 23.66 -1.24 26.59
CA ALA A 331 24.78 -0.33 26.31
C ALA A 331 26.04 -0.68 27.13
N ARG A 332 25.87 -1.17 28.36
CA ARG A 332 26.98 -1.60 29.24
C ARG A 332 27.80 -2.75 28.66
N VAL A 333 27.24 -3.57 27.77
CA VAL A 333 27.95 -4.66 27.08
C VAL A 333 29.14 -4.10 26.28
N PHE A 334 29.01 -2.94 25.64
CA PHE A 334 30.12 -2.34 24.89
C PHE A 334 31.29 -1.92 25.78
N LYS A 335 31.01 -1.53 27.03
CA LYS A 335 32.06 -1.22 28.02
C LYS A 335 32.82 -2.47 28.44
N MET A 336 32.13 -3.60 28.61
CA MET A 336 32.76 -4.89 28.93
C MET A 336 33.58 -5.46 27.75
N LEU A 337 33.17 -5.16 26.52
CA LEU A 337 33.86 -5.59 25.30
C LEU A 337 35.09 -4.74 24.94
N THR A 338 35.21 -3.56 25.53
CA THR A 338 36.37 -2.69 25.35
C THR A 338 37.40 -3.06 26.43
N PRO A 339 38.60 -3.54 26.09
CA PRO A 339 39.59 -3.91 27.10
C PRO A 339 39.95 -2.68 27.95
N LEU A 340 39.98 -2.85 29.27
CA LEU A 340 40.57 -1.83 30.14
C LEU A 340 42.05 -1.70 29.79
N SER A 341 42.50 -0.47 29.59
CA SER A 341 43.90 -0.15 29.30
C SER A 341 44.79 -0.76 30.40
N GLY A 342 45.52 -1.83 30.10
CA GLY A 342 46.42 -2.51 31.05
C GLY A 342 46.33 -4.04 31.15
N HIS A 343 45.34 -4.71 30.52
CA HIS A 343 45.29 -6.19 30.51
C HIS A 343 45.56 -6.76 29.12
N TYR A 344 46.66 -7.52 29.00
CA TYR A 344 47.23 -8.05 27.75
C TYR A 344 46.54 -9.31 27.21
N GLN A 345 45.52 -9.84 27.90
CA GLN A 345 44.78 -11.03 27.48
C GLN A 345 43.35 -10.65 27.11
N ALA A 346 43.13 -10.29 25.85
CA ALA A 346 41.80 -10.07 25.32
C ALA A 346 41.11 -11.42 25.09
N ASN A 347 39.92 -11.62 25.67
CA ASN A 347 39.10 -12.81 25.42
C ASN A 347 38.76 -12.92 23.92
N MET A 348 38.54 -14.14 23.40
CA MET A 348 38.24 -14.38 21.97
C MET A 348 37.15 -13.44 21.43
N LEU A 349 36.12 -13.16 22.24
CA LEU A 349 35.00 -12.29 21.90
C LEU A 349 35.39 -10.80 21.83
N GLN A 350 36.30 -10.34 22.71
CA GLN A 350 36.88 -8.99 22.64
C GLN A 350 37.77 -8.85 21.41
N THR A 351 38.59 -9.85 21.10
CA THR A 351 39.43 -9.88 19.89
C THR A 351 38.58 -9.86 18.61
N TYR A 352 37.47 -10.62 18.58
CA TYR A 352 36.51 -10.58 17.48
C TYR A 352 35.83 -9.21 17.35
N TYR A 353 35.38 -8.62 18.47
CA TYR A 353 34.80 -7.28 18.51
C TYR A 353 35.78 -6.23 17.96
N LEU A 354 37.04 -6.21 18.43
CA LEU A 354 38.07 -5.27 17.99
C LEU A 354 38.38 -5.40 16.50
N ARG A 355 38.44 -6.64 15.98
CA ARG A 355 38.68 -6.92 14.55
C ARG A 355 37.48 -6.56 13.66
N ASN A 356 36.25 -6.71 14.16
CA ASN A 356 35.02 -6.62 13.38
C ASN A 356 33.98 -5.63 13.93
N LYS A 357 34.41 -4.51 14.55
CA LYS A 357 33.53 -3.53 15.24
C LYS A 357 32.26 -3.17 14.45
N LYS A 358 32.42 -2.94 13.14
CA LYS A 358 31.30 -2.57 12.24
C LYS A 358 30.30 -3.71 12.06
N THR A 359 30.77 -4.93 11.85
CA THR A 359 29.90 -6.10 11.66
C THR A 359 29.21 -6.44 12.96
N PHE A 360 29.93 -6.38 14.08
CA PHE A 360 29.37 -6.58 15.41
C PHE A 360 28.23 -5.60 15.71
N PHE A 361 28.45 -4.29 15.54
CA PHE A 361 27.42 -3.28 15.77
C PHE A 361 26.20 -3.47 14.86
N LYS A 362 26.41 -3.86 13.60
CA LYS A 362 25.31 -4.18 12.68
C LYS A 362 24.51 -5.38 13.15
N THR A 363 25.16 -6.45 13.55
CA THR A 363 24.48 -7.66 14.05
C THR A 363 23.73 -7.38 15.34
N TYR A 364 24.35 -6.65 16.26
CA TYR A 364 23.72 -6.19 17.51
C TYR A 364 22.46 -5.35 17.25
N THR A 365 22.54 -4.33 16.39
CA THR A 365 21.37 -3.49 16.05
C THR A 365 20.27 -4.29 15.34
N LYS A 366 20.63 -5.27 14.51
CA LYS A 366 19.65 -6.18 13.91
C LYS A 366 18.97 -7.07 14.95
N LEU A 367 19.72 -7.63 15.90
CA LEU A 367 19.16 -8.47 16.95
C LEU A 367 18.17 -7.67 17.80
N ILE A 368 18.53 -6.46 18.22
CA ILE A 368 17.64 -5.57 18.95
C ILE A 368 16.40 -5.23 18.14
N GLY A 369 16.57 -4.84 16.87
CA GLY A 369 15.43 -4.53 16.03
C GLY A 369 14.50 -5.73 15.84
N PHE A 370 15.06 -6.94 15.68
CA PHE A 370 14.27 -8.15 15.56
C PHE A 370 13.44 -8.40 16.83
N VAL A 371 14.07 -8.36 18.00
CA VAL A 371 13.36 -8.54 19.28
C VAL A 371 12.28 -7.46 19.47
N ALA A 372 12.60 -6.19 19.17
CA ALA A 372 11.65 -5.09 19.31
C ALA A 372 10.45 -5.20 18.36
N GLY A 373 10.69 -5.59 17.10
CA GLY A 373 9.63 -5.84 16.13
C GLY A 373 8.73 -7.00 16.53
N PHE A 374 9.34 -8.08 17.04
CA PHE A 374 8.61 -9.26 17.52
C PHE A 374 7.71 -8.92 18.72
N LEU A 375 8.27 -8.23 19.72
CA LEU A 375 7.52 -7.78 20.91
C LEU A 375 6.39 -6.81 20.53
N THR A 376 6.61 -5.94 19.55
CA THR A 376 5.56 -5.01 19.06
C THR A 376 4.36 -5.76 18.49
N LEU A 377 4.61 -6.82 17.69
CA LEU A 377 3.53 -7.64 17.14
C LEU A 377 2.78 -8.39 18.25
N GLY A 378 3.51 -8.93 19.24
CA GLY A 378 2.89 -9.54 20.42
C GLY A 378 2.00 -8.56 21.19
N LEU A 379 2.50 -7.35 21.48
CA LEU A 379 1.72 -6.32 22.16
C LEU A 379 0.47 -5.90 21.36
N ASN A 380 0.58 -5.85 20.03
CA ASN A 380 -0.55 -5.58 19.16
C ASN A 380 -1.58 -6.72 19.14
N SER A 381 -1.15 -7.99 19.27
CA SER A 381 -2.07 -9.13 19.31
C SER A 381 -2.80 -9.26 20.65
N PHE A 382 -2.22 -8.78 21.75
CA PHE A 382 -2.88 -8.79 23.07
C PHE A 382 -4.02 -7.76 23.22
N ASN A 383 -4.23 -6.89 22.23
CA ASN A 383 -5.32 -5.89 22.21
C ASN A 383 -5.50 -5.13 23.55
N LEU A 384 -4.38 -4.68 24.14
CA LEU A 384 -4.33 -4.12 25.50
C LEU A 384 -5.17 -2.85 25.71
N ILE A 385 -5.61 -2.18 24.64
CA ILE A 385 -6.38 -0.94 24.74
C ILE A 385 -7.78 -1.15 24.15
N PRO A 386 -8.86 -1.02 24.95
CA PRO A 386 -10.21 -1.23 24.47
C PRO A 386 -10.68 -0.16 23.46
N ASP A 387 -11.62 -0.52 22.60
CA ASP A 387 -12.24 0.34 21.57
C ASP A 387 -13.34 1.23 22.18
N VAL A 388 -12.97 2.02 23.21
CA VAL A 388 -13.90 2.85 23.98
C VAL A 388 -14.63 3.87 23.10
N GLY A 389 -15.96 3.83 23.11
CA GLY A 389 -16.81 4.82 22.44
C GLY A 389 -17.04 4.59 20.94
N TYR A 390 -16.48 3.52 20.37
CA TYR A 390 -16.83 3.08 19.01
C TYR A 390 -17.96 2.06 19.07
N THR A 391 -19.13 2.41 18.54
CA THR A 391 -20.20 1.42 18.35
C THR A 391 -20.01 0.75 17.00
N LYS A 392 -19.74 -0.56 17.01
CA LYS A 392 -19.68 -1.35 15.79
C LYS A 392 -21.04 -1.24 15.09
N PRO A 393 -21.09 -0.98 13.77
CA PRO A 393 -22.35 -1.05 13.06
C PRO A 393 -22.84 -2.49 13.15
N ASN A 394 -23.90 -2.74 13.91
CA ASN A 394 -24.60 -4.01 13.87
C ASN A 394 -24.92 -4.29 12.40
N LYS A 395 -24.27 -5.30 11.81
CA LYS A 395 -24.85 -5.97 10.65
C LYS A 395 -26.23 -6.40 11.15
N ARG A 396 -27.27 -5.86 10.51
CA ARG A 396 -28.67 -6.05 10.90
C ARG A 396 -28.87 -7.48 11.40
N LYS A 397 -29.54 -7.59 12.56
CA LYS A 397 -30.41 -8.72 12.88
C LYS A 397 -31.12 -9.10 11.58
N ALA A 398 -30.66 -10.16 10.93
CA ALA A 398 -31.54 -10.92 10.08
C ALA A 398 -32.63 -11.41 11.04
N GLU A 399 -33.86 -11.02 10.74
CA GLU A 399 -35.10 -11.70 11.10
C GLU A 399 -34.90 -12.82 12.12
N ASP A 400 -35.00 -12.47 13.40
CA ASP A 400 -35.65 -13.23 14.46
C ASP A 400 -35.22 -12.64 15.81
N GLY A 401 -36.21 -12.06 16.49
CA GLY A 401 -36.00 -11.29 17.71
C GLY A 401 -35.59 -12.18 18.87
N TYR A 402 -34.30 -12.25 19.15
CA TYR A 402 -33.80 -12.55 20.50
C TYR A 402 -32.65 -11.61 20.85
N ASN A 403 -32.79 -10.92 21.97
CA ASN A 403 -31.70 -10.19 22.62
C ASN A 403 -30.96 -11.19 23.51
N VAL A 404 -29.69 -11.43 23.23
CA VAL A 404 -28.78 -12.03 24.21
C VAL A 404 -27.89 -10.89 24.68
N SER A 405 -27.91 -10.62 25.99
CA SER A 405 -27.07 -9.64 26.68
C SER A 405 -25.64 -10.15 26.77
N ASP A 406 -24.67 -9.27 26.52
CA ASP A 406 -23.22 -9.54 26.43
C ASP A 406 -22.50 -9.75 27.79
N ASP A 407 -23.25 -9.98 28.87
CA ASP A 407 -22.68 -10.09 30.23
C ASP A 407 -22.85 -11.53 30.74
N ASP A 408 -21.95 -12.45 30.33
CA ASP A 408 -21.51 -13.61 31.12
C ASP A 408 -20.70 -14.57 30.23
N TYR A 409 -19.37 -14.48 30.24
CA TYR A 409 -18.48 -15.62 29.97
C TYR A 409 -17.11 -15.37 30.60
N ASP A 410 -17.04 -15.53 31.93
CA ASP A 410 -15.81 -15.95 32.60
C ASP A 410 -15.80 -17.49 32.68
N ALA A 411 -14.60 -18.04 32.46
CA ALA A 411 -14.16 -19.40 32.78
C ALA A 411 -14.89 -20.55 32.05
N TYR A 412 -14.18 -21.21 31.13
CA TYR A 412 -13.96 -22.67 31.19
C TYR A 412 -12.77 -23.02 30.29
N ASP A 413 -11.61 -23.22 30.94
CA ASP A 413 -10.60 -24.16 30.48
C ASP A 413 -11.24 -25.54 30.39
N ASN A 414 -10.99 -26.26 29.29
CA ASN A 414 -10.99 -27.71 29.30
C ASN A 414 -10.06 -28.20 28.20
N ASP A 415 -8.89 -28.62 28.64
CA ASP A 415 -8.12 -29.70 28.05
C ASP A 415 -9.04 -30.91 27.87
N TYR A 416 -9.15 -31.44 26.66
CA TYR A 416 -9.59 -32.82 26.47
C TYR A 416 -8.73 -33.50 25.42
N TYR A 417 -8.13 -34.60 25.86
CA TYR A 417 -7.37 -35.56 25.08
C TYR A 417 -8.35 -36.38 24.23
N ASP A 418 -7.99 -36.57 22.95
CA ASP A 418 -8.56 -37.62 22.10
C ASP A 418 -8.01 -38.97 22.62
N ASP A 419 -8.78 -39.65 23.47
CA ASP A 419 -8.64 -41.10 23.67
C ASP A 419 -9.71 -41.76 22.80
N ASP A 420 -9.26 -42.31 21.67
CA ASP A 420 -10.01 -43.26 20.86
C ASP A 420 -10.03 -44.60 21.61
N ASP A 421 -11.13 -44.95 22.24
CA ASP A 421 -11.47 -46.34 22.53
C ASP A 421 -12.96 -46.56 22.21
N ASP A 422 -13.18 -47.52 21.32
CA ASP A 422 -14.46 -48.08 20.91
C ASP A 422 -15.21 -48.62 22.14
N ASP A 423 -16.47 -48.22 22.34
CA ASP A 423 -17.52 -49.12 22.81
C ASP A 423 -18.91 -48.49 22.54
N ASP A 424 -19.77 -49.29 21.92
CA ASP A 424 -21.15 -49.01 21.58
C ASP A 424 -21.98 -48.81 22.85
N ASP A 425 -22.60 -47.63 23.01
CA ASP A 425 -23.78 -47.45 23.86
C ASP A 425 -24.73 -46.42 23.21
N ASP A 426 -26.00 -46.81 23.08
CA ASP A 426 -27.09 -46.02 22.51
C ASP A 426 -27.28 -44.71 23.30
N VAL A 427 -26.77 -43.59 22.75
CA VAL A 427 -27.00 -42.25 23.30
C VAL A 427 -28.17 -41.58 22.58
N ASP A 428 -29.20 -41.23 23.36
CA ASP A 428 -30.38 -40.45 22.96
C ASP A 428 -30.09 -39.35 21.92
N ASP A 429 -30.64 -39.52 20.71
CA ASP A 429 -30.51 -38.62 19.55
C ASP A 429 -30.85 -37.14 19.87
N ASP A 430 -31.71 -36.89 20.86
CA ASP A 430 -32.13 -35.53 21.24
C ASP A 430 -31.04 -34.70 21.96
N LYS A 431 -30.01 -35.34 22.53
CA LYS A 431 -28.87 -34.62 23.16
C LYS A 431 -27.80 -34.23 22.15
N VAL A 432 -27.61 -35.02 21.09
CA VAL A 432 -26.62 -34.77 20.04
C VAL A 432 -27.01 -33.55 19.21
N ASP A 433 -28.31 -33.35 18.95
CA ASP A 433 -28.82 -32.20 18.20
C ASP A 433 -28.68 -30.87 18.93
N ASN A 434 -28.86 -30.85 20.26
CA ASN A 434 -28.63 -29.64 21.06
C ASN A 434 -27.15 -29.30 21.19
N HIS A 435 -26.27 -30.31 21.33
CA HIS A 435 -24.83 -30.09 21.40
C HIS A 435 -24.26 -29.57 20.06
N ASN A 436 -24.73 -30.12 18.94
CA ASN A 436 -24.38 -29.64 17.60
C ASN A 436 -24.93 -28.24 17.29
N ARG A 437 -26.12 -27.88 17.79
CA ARG A 437 -26.63 -26.50 17.71
C ARG A 437 -25.78 -25.51 18.47
N TYR A 438 -25.37 -25.84 19.70
CA TYR A 438 -24.49 -24.99 20.49
C TYR A 438 -23.11 -24.87 19.84
N PHE A 439 -22.50 -25.96 19.38
CA PHE A 439 -21.22 -25.93 18.67
C PHE A 439 -21.27 -25.13 17.37
N ASN A 440 -22.36 -25.26 16.59
CA ASN A 440 -22.54 -24.47 15.38
C ASN A 440 -22.77 -22.99 15.69
N LYS A 441 -23.51 -22.66 16.75
CA LYS A 441 -23.71 -21.29 17.19
C LYS A 441 -22.42 -20.64 17.70
N VAL A 442 -21.63 -21.35 18.51
CA VAL A 442 -20.31 -20.89 18.98
C VAL A 442 -19.32 -20.76 17.81
N ASN A 443 -19.35 -21.68 16.84
CA ASN A 443 -18.51 -21.57 15.63
C ASN A 443 -18.98 -20.45 14.68
N GLU A 444 -20.27 -20.17 14.60
CA GLU A 444 -20.80 -19.02 13.87
C GLU A 444 -20.48 -17.69 14.55
N GLU A 445 -20.53 -17.63 15.88
CA GLU A 445 -20.14 -16.47 16.67
C GLU A 445 -18.62 -16.24 16.59
N ARG A 446 -17.79 -17.30 16.69
CA ARG A 446 -16.34 -17.22 16.39
C ARG A 446 -16.06 -16.77 14.96
N LYS A 447 -16.87 -17.16 13.97
CA LYS A 447 -16.78 -16.65 12.59
C LYS A 447 -17.22 -15.18 12.48
N LYS A 448 -18.22 -14.74 13.25
CA LYS A 448 -18.69 -13.34 13.32
C LYS A 448 -17.66 -12.42 14.02
N ASP A 449 -16.97 -12.91 15.05
CA ASP A 449 -15.86 -12.19 15.69
C ASP A 449 -14.59 -12.20 14.84
N ALA A 450 -14.29 -13.29 14.15
CA ALA A 450 -13.20 -13.36 13.19
C ALA A 450 -13.40 -12.45 11.96
N THR A 451 -14.65 -12.11 11.62
CA THR A 451 -14.97 -11.21 10.48
C THR A 451 -14.95 -9.73 10.84
N ASN A 452 -14.88 -9.35 12.12
CA ASN A 452 -14.78 -7.96 12.57
C ASN A 452 -13.71 -7.82 13.67
N PRO A 453 -12.41 -7.90 13.30
CA PRO A 453 -11.32 -7.74 14.25
C PRO A 453 -11.44 -6.42 15.03
N PRO A 454 -10.85 -6.33 16.24
CA PRO A 454 -10.78 -5.10 17.00
C PRO A 454 -10.29 -3.96 16.12
N LEU A 455 -10.84 -2.76 16.28
CA LEU A 455 -10.57 -1.63 15.40
C LEU A 455 -9.07 -1.26 15.38
N ARG A 456 -8.44 -1.41 16.54
CA ARG A 456 -7.01 -1.17 16.75
C ARG A 456 -6.13 -2.33 16.30
N LEU A 457 -6.67 -3.51 16.05
CA LEU A 457 -5.89 -4.64 15.56
C LEU A 457 -5.47 -4.38 14.11
N ILE A 458 -4.17 -4.53 13.87
CA ILE A 458 -3.62 -4.47 12.52
C ILE A 458 -3.89 -5.80 11.82
N SER A 459 -4.70 -5.75 10.77
CA SER A 459 -5.03 -6.91 9.93
C SER A 459 -3.79 -7.55 9.31
N LYS A 460 -3.81 -8.89 9.17
CA LYS A 460 -2.76 -9.65 8.47
C LYS A 460 -2.52 -9.17 7.03
N GLU A 461 -3.56 -8.74 6.34
CA GLU A 461 -3.48 -8.19 4.99
C GLU A 461 -2.63 -6.90 4.96
N PHE A 462 -2.95 -5.95 5.85
CA PHE A 462 -2.16 -4.73 6.01
C PHE A 462 -0.69 -5.04 6.31
N LEU A 463 -0.40 -5.97 7.24
CA LEU A 463 0.98 -6.37 7.56
C LEU A 463 1.69 -6.97 6.34
N SER A 464 1.02 -7.83 5.58
CA SER A 464 1.59 -8.41 4.36
C SER A 464 1.90 -7.35 3.30
N SER A 465 1.00 -6.37 3.10
CA SER A 465 1.24 -5.25 2.19
C SER A 465 2.36 -4.34 2.67
N LEU A 466 2.43 -4.07 3.97
CA LEU A 466 3.49 -3.28 4.59
C LEU A 466 4.85 -3.99 4.44
N ASP A 467 4.91 -5.29 4.72
CA ASP A 467 6.13 -6.09 4.61
C ASP A 467 6.66 -6.10 3.17
N LEU A 468 5.77 -6.26 2.20
CA LEU A 468 6.14 -6.18 0.78
C LEU A 468 6.71 -4.79 0.45
N TYR A 469 6.05 -3.72 0.89
CA TYR A 469 6.51 -2.35 0.69
C TYR A 469 7.90 -2.10 1.32
N LEU A 470 8.07 -2.48 2.59
CA LEU A 470 9.33 -2.32 3.31
C LEU A 470 10.46 -3.14 2.66
N PHE A 471 10.15 -4.36 2.21
CA PHE A 471 11.09 -5.20 1.47
C PHE A 471 11.52 -4.54 0.14
N GLN A 472 10.57 -4.04 -0.66
CA GLN A 472 10.86 -3.32 -1.90
C GLN A 472 11.77 -2.10 -1.63
N VAL A 473 11.47 -1.30 -0.60
CA VAL A 473 12.29 -0.14 -0.24
C VAL A 473 13.71 -0.54 0.18
N ILE A 474 13.87 -1.62 0.96
CA ILE A 474 15.18 -2.13 1.33
C ILE A 474 15.94 -2.60 0.08
N LEU A 475 15.29 -3.37 -0.79
CA LEU A 475 15.90 -3.89 -2.01
C LEU A 475 16.36 -2.74 -2.92
N LEU A 476 15.53 -1.73 -3.13
CA LEU A 476 15.87 -0.53 -3.90
C LEU A 476 17.03 0.25 -3.27
N SER A 477 17.08 0.36 -1.94
CA SER A 477 18.21 1.02 -1.28
C SER A 477 19.54 0.30 -1.57
N LYS A 478 19.54 -1.04 -1.58
CA LYS A 478 20.72 -1.86 -1.91
C LYS A 478 21.05 -1.77 -3.40
N TRP A 479 20.06 -1.79 -4.27
CA TRP A 479 20.23 -1.61 -5.71
C TRP A 479 20.90 -0.26 -6.02
N ARG A 480 20.43 0.84 -5.42
CA ARG A 480 21.03 2.17 -5.60
C ARG A 480 22.48 2.24 -5.13
N ILE A 481 22.82 1.54 -4.04
CA ILE A 481 24.21 1.41 -3.59
C ILE A 481 25.05 0.66 -4.62
N ILE A 482 24.58 -0.49 -5.11
CA ILE A 482 25.29 -1.28 -6.13
C ILE A 482 25.50 -0.44 -7.40
N LYS A 483 24.44 0.20 -7.91
CA LYS A 483 24.48 1.08 -9.08
C LYS A 483 25.53 2.20 -8.95
N SER A 484 25.69 2.76 -7.76
CA SER A 484 26.58 3.91 -7.54
C SER A 484 28.05 3.54 -7.32
N PHE A 485 28.35 2.33 -6.85
CA PHE A 485 29.69 1.94 -6.39
C PHE A 485 30.30 0.74 -7.11
N HIS A 486 29.49 -0.07 -7.80
CA HIS A 486 30.00 -1.25 -8.47
C HIS A 486 30.74 -0.86 -9.77
N PRO A 487 31.97 -1.32 -10.01
CA PRO A 487 32.79 -0.91 -11.16
C PRO A 487 32.14 -1.10 -12.53
N PHE A 488 31.32 -2.15 -12.70
CA PHE A 488 30.53 -2.35 -13.92
C PHE A 488 29.45 -1.28 -14.14
N PHE A 489 28.84 -0.77 -13.06
CA PHE A 489 27.75 0.19 -13.14
C PHE A 489 28.26 1.64 -13.17
N SER A 490 29.40 1.93 -12.54
CA SER A 490 30.00 3.27 -12.54
C SER A 490 30.43 3.76 -13.92
N LYS A 491 30.62 2.84 -14.90
CA LYS A 491 30.95 3.19 -16.29
C LYS A 491 29.76 3.80 -17.06
N VAL A 492 28.54 3.55 -16.62
CA VAL A 492 27.33 4.10 -17.26
C VAL A 492 26.94 5.39 -16.54
N LYS A 493 26.85 6.51 -17.28
CA LYS A 493 26.46 7.81 -16.71
C LYS A 493 25.09 7.71 -16.02
N LEU A 494 24.93 8.35 -14.85
CA LEU A 494 23.67 8.37 -14.08
C LEU A 494 22.44 8.75 -14.93
N LYS A 495 22.61 9.72 -15.85
CA LYS A 495 21.57 10.15 -16.79
C LYS A 495 21.07 9.03 -17.71
N THR A 496 21.97 8.12 -18.10
CA THR A 496 21.62 6.94 -18.92
C THR A 496 20.81 5.95 -18.10
N TYR A 497 21.15 5.73 -16.83
CA TYR A 497 20.33 4.88 -15.97
C TYR A 497 18.94 5.43 -15.72
N ASN A 498 18.79 6.74 -15.48
CA ASN A 498 17.47 7.33 -15.30
C ASN A 498 16.61 7.10 -16.56
N ARG A 499 17.21 7.17 -17.76
CA ARG A 499 16.52 6.82 -19.02
C ARG A 499 16.13 5.35 -19.08
N ILE A 500 17.05 4.43 -18.73
CA ILE A 500 16.77 2.99 -18.71
C ILE A 500 15.65 2.66 -17.72
N GLU A 501 15.69 3.20 -16.50
CA GLU A 501 14.65 3.02 -15.49
C GLU A 501 13.30 3.59 -15.95
N THR A 502 13.31 4.72 -16.65
CA THR A 502 12.10 5.28 -17.27
C THR A 502 11.54 4.35 -18.34
N ILE A 503 12.40 3.78 -19.19
CA ILE A 503 12.00 2.80 -20.22
C ILE A 503 11.39 1.55 -19.56
N LEU A 504 12.03 1.02 -18.51
CA LEU A 504 11.54 -0.14 -17.76
C LEU A 504 10.18 0.15 -17.10
N MET A 505 10.02 1.31 -16.47
CA MET A 505 8.76 1.75 -15.89
C MET A 505 7.65 1.84 -16.96
N CYS A 506 7.93 2.47 -18.11
CA CYS A 506 6.97 2.60 -19.21
C CYS A 506 6.64 1.24 -19.82
N PHE A 507 7.62 0.35 -19.95
CA PHE A 507 7.40 -1.02 -20.42
C PHE A 507 6.53 -1.83 -19.44
N GLY A 508 6.79 -1.68 -18.14
CA GLY A 508 5.94 -2.23 -17.08
C GLY A 508 4.50 -1.75 -17.26
N PHE A 509 4.28 -0.44 -17.25
CA PHE A 509 2.95 0.15 -17.42
C PHE A 509 2.26 -0.28 -18.72
N PHE A 510 2.99 -0.34 -19.84
CA PHE A 510 2.47 -0.85 -21.12
C PHE A 510 1.94 -2.29 -20.99
N LYS A 511 2.68 -3.18 -20.31
CA LYS A 511 2.24 -4.55 -20.05
C LYS A 511 0.96 -4.58 -19.20
N TYR A 512 0.83 -3.71 -18.21
CA TYR A 512 -0.40 -3.56 -17.42
C TYR A 512 -1.60 -3.14 -18.27
N MET A 513 -1.44 -2.10 -19.08
CA MET A 513 -2.54 -1.60 -19.91
C MET A 513 -3.07 -2.69 -20.83
N ASN A 514 -2.17 -3.44 -21.47
CA ASN A 514 -2.55 -4.55 -22.35
C ASN A 514 -3.21 -5.71 -21.62
N LEU A 515 -2.77 -6.00 -20.40
CA LEU A 515 -3.35 -7.05 -19.58
C LEU A 515 -4.75 -6.65 -19.11
N ASN A 516 -4.92 -5.43 -18.64
CA ASN A 516 -6.21 -4.86 -18.26
C ASN A 516 -7.20 -4.89 -19.43
N ASP A 517 -6.74 -4.49 -20.60
CA ASP A 517 -7.47 -4.55 -21.86
C ASP A 517 -7.88 -5.99 -22.25
N PHE A 518 -7.00 -6.97 -22.04
CA PHE A 518 -7.29 -8.39 -22.26
C PHE A 518 -8.39 -8.89 -21.33
N ILE A 519 -8.29 -8.58 -20.03
CA ILE A 519 -9.22 -9.06 -19.02
C ILE A 519 -10.61 -8.41 -19.17
N ASN A 520 -10.65 -7.11 -19.47
CA ASN A 520 -11.91 -6.42 -19.75
C ASN A 520 -12.66 -7.05 -20.94
N LYS A 521 -11.93 -7.62 -21.92
CA LYS A 521 -12.48 -8.29 -23.09
C LYS A 521 -12.99 -9.72 -22.80
N THR A 522 -12.32 -10.47 -21.92
CA THR A 522 -12.66 -11.89 -21.65
C THR A 522 -13.86 -12.10 -20.74
N LYS A 523 -14.44 -11.04 -20.13
CA LYS A 523 -15.65 -11.09 -19.28
C LYS A 523 -15.61 -12.17 -18.17
N MET A 524 -14.44 -12.60 -17.70
CA MET A 524 -14.37 -13.53 -16.57
C MET A 524 -14.73 -12.78 -15.27
N ALA A 525 -15.78 -13.23 -14.59
CA ALA A 525 -16.31 -12.56 -13.39
C ALA A 525 -15.28 -12.57 -12.23
N ASP A 526 -14.63 -13.72 -12.01
CA ASP A 526 -13.63 -13.91 -10.94
C ASP A 526 -12.39 -13.03 -11.13
N ASP A 527 -11.92 -12.87 -12.38
CA ASP A 527 -10.77 -12.01 -12.68
C ASP A 527 -11.11 -10.52 -12.48
N ARG A 528 -12.36 -10.10 -12.73
CA ARG A 528 -12.81 -8.71 -12.51
C ARG A 528 -12.84 -8.34 -11.04
N GLU A 529 -13.29 -9.26 -10.17
CA GLU A 529 -13.33 -9.04 -8.73
C GLU A 529 -11.91 -8.96 -8.15
N ARG A 530 -11.01 -9.84 -8.61
CA ARG A 530 -9.58 -9.80 -8.26
C ARG A 530 -8.90 -8.49 -8.70
N ILE A 531 -9.30 -7.94 -9.84
CA ILE A 531 -8.77 -6.68 -10.39
C ILE A 531 -9.33 -5.45 -9.67
N ALA A 532 -10.58 -5.50 -9.21
CA ALA A 532 -11.23 -4.41 -8.51
C ALA A 532 -10.55 -4.06 -7.16
N GLY A 533 -9.71 -4.96 -6.62
CA GLY A 533 -8.92 -4.72 -5.42
C GLY A 533 -7.60 -3.95 -5.66
N ASP A 534 -7.03 -3.99 -6.87
CA ASP A 534 -5.66 -3.48 -7.11
C ASP A 534 -5.66 -2.02 -7.62
N TYR A 535 -5.03 -1.13 -6.84
CA TYR A 535 -4.91 0.30 -7.16
C TYR A 535 -4.14 0.56 -8.45
N THR A 536 -3.14 -0.26 -8.77
CA THR A 536 -2.33 -0.09 -9.99
C THR A 536 -3.16 -0.34 -11.25
N ILE A 537 -4.10 -1.28 -11.17
CA ILE A 537 -5.01 -1.59 -12.27
C ILE A 537 -6.15 -0.58 -12.34
N LYS A 538 -6.64 -0.06 -11.22
CA LYS A 538 -7.54 1.10 -11.22
C LYS A 538 -6.91 2.31 -11.90
N ALA A 539 -5.63 2.56 -11.64
CA ALA A 539 -4.89 3.62 -12.30
C ALA A 539 -4.73 3.35 -13.82
N ALA A 540 -4.40 2.12 -14.21
CA ALA A 540 -4.36 1.73 -15.62
C ALA A 540 -5.74 1.88 -16.30
N ASN A 541 -6.82 1.45 -15.63
CA ASN A 541 -8.21 1.59 -16.08
C ASN A 541 -8.66 3.06 -16.23
N TYR A 542 -8.14 3.95 -15.39
CA TYR A 542 -8.44 5.37 -15.52
C TYR A 542 -7.83 5.94 -16.81
N VAL A 543 -6.63 5.46 -17.17
CA VAL A 543 -5.88 5.89 -18.36
C VAL A 543 -6.37 5.21 -19.65
N THR A 544 -6.79 3.93 -19.61
CA THR A 544 -7.34 3.19 -20.76
C THR A 544 -8.81 3.47 -20.99
#